data_AF-A0A8D1YYX4-F1
#
_entry.id   AF-A0A8D1YYX4-F1
#
_cell.length_a   1.000
_cell.length_b   1.000
_cell.length_c   1.000
_cell.angle_alpha   90.00
_cell.angle_beta   90.00
_cell.angle_gamma   90.00
#
_symmetry.space_group_name_H-M   'P 1'
#
loop_
_entity.id
_entity.type
_entity.pdbx_description
1 polymer ?
#
loop_
_entity_poly.entity_id
_entity_poly.type
_entity_poly.pdbx_seq_one_letter_code
_entity_poly.pdbx_strand_id
1 'polypeptide(L)'
;MTVVTMASARVQDLIGLICWQYTSEGREPKLNDNVSAYCLHIAEDDGEVDTDFPPLDSNEPIHKFGFSTLALVEKYSSPGLTSKESLFVRINAAHGFSLIQVDNTKVTMKEILLKAVKRRKGSQKISGSRADGVFEEDSQIDIATVQDMLSSHHYKSFKVSMIHRLRFTTDVQLGISGDKVEIDPVTNQKASTKFWIKQKPISIDSDLLCACDLAEEKSPSE
;
A
#
# COMPACT_ATOMS: atom_id res chain seq x y z
N MET A 1 -6.30 -26.05 -26.09
CA MET A 1 -6.72 -26.80 -24.88
C MET A 1 -8.07 -26.25 -24.48
N THR A 2 -9.06 -27.11 -24.24
CA THR A 2 -10.40 -26.66 -23.81
C THR A 2 -10.60 -27.10 -22.37
N VAL A 3 -10.98 -26.16 -21.51
CA VAL A 3 -11.21 -26.41 -20.09
C VAL A 3 -12.55 -25.86 -19.66
N VAL A 4 -13.11 -26.44 -18.60
CA VAL A 4 -14.29 -25.90 -17.92
C VAL A 4 -13.83 -25.45 -16.54
N THR A 5 -14.04 -24.18 -16.21
CA THR A 5 -13.63 -23.59 -14.94
C THR A 5 -14.80 -23.55 -13.96
N MET A 6 -14.53 -23.83 -12.69
CA MET A 6 -15.50 -23.59 -11.62
C MET A 6 -15.59 -22.08 -11.35
N ALA A 7 -16.73 -21.58 -10.88
CA ALA A 7 -16.90 -20.17 -10.56
C ALA A 7 -15.86 -19.65 -9.54
N SER A 8 -15.38 -20.51 -8.64
CA SER A 8 -14.35 -20.17 -7.65
C SER A 8 -12.91 -20.23 -8.16
N ALA A 9 -12.68 -20.71 -9.38
CA ALA A 9 -11.33 -20.86 -9.93
C ALA A 9 -10.71 -19.49 -10.19
N ARG A 10 -9.46 -19.32 -9.74
CA ARG A 10 -8.68 -18.11 -10.00
C ARG A 10 -7.87 -18.26 -11.27
N VAL A 11 -7.45 -17.14 -11.83
CA VAL A 11 -6.56 -17.10 -13.01
C VAL A 11 -5.28 -17.89 -12.75
N GLN A 12 -4.67 -17.80 -11.57
CA GLN A 12 -3.48 -18.58 -11.21
C GLN A 12 -3.69 -20.10 -11.23
N ASP A 13 -4.89 -20.58 -10.87
CA ASP A 13 -5.19 -22.02 -10.84
C ASP A 13 -5.25 -22.55 -12.28
N LEU A 14 -5.82 -21.76 -13.19
CA LEU A 14 -5.86 -22.06 -14.61
C LEU A 14 -4.45 -22.06 -15.24
N ILE A 15 -3.60 -21.07 -14.89
CA ILE A 15 -2.19 -21.05 -15.33
C ILE A 15 -1.49 -22.34 -14.89
N GLY A 16 -1.62 -22.71 -13.62
CA GLY A 16 -1.03 -23.94 -13.09
C GLY A 16 -1.50 -25.20 -13.82
N LEU A 17 -2.79 -25.30 -14.11
CA LEU A 17 -3.36 -26.40 -14.88
C LEU A 17 -2.79 -26.49 -16.30
N ILE A 18 -2.68 -25.35 -17.00
CA ILE A 18 -2.12 -25.30 -18.36
C ILE A 18 -0.65 -25.75 -18.34
N CYS A 19 0.15 -25.23 -17.40
CA CYS A 19 1.57 -25.61 -17.27
C CYS A 19 1.73 -27.11 -16.94
N TRP A 20 0.91 -27.63 -16.04
CA TRP A 20 0.91 -29.06 -15.71
C TRP A 20 0.54 -29.91 -16.93
N GLN A 21 -0.52 -29.55 -17.66
CA GLN A 21 -0.92 -30.30 -18.84
C GLN A 21 0.17 -30.26 -19.93
N TYR A 22 0.71 -29.07 -20.23
CA TYR A 22 1.77 -28.88 -21.21
C TYR A 22 3.00 -29.74 -20.91
N THR A 23 3.43 -29.78 -19.64
CA THR A 23 4.59 -30.58 -19.20
C THR A 23 4.27 -32.07 -19.16
N SER A 24 3.07 -32.47 -18.76
CA SER A 24 2.64 -33.88 -18.76
C SER A 24 2.56 -34.49 -20.16
N GLU A 25 2.23 -33.66 -21.16
CA GLU A 25 2.19 -34.04 -22.56
C GLU A 25 3.59 -34.03 -23.22
N GLY A 26 4.64 -33.62 -22.49
CA GLY A 26 6.00 -33.60 -22.98
C GLY A 26 6.24 -32.59 -24.12
N ARG A 27 5.48 -31.49 -24.13
CA ARG A 27 5.59 -30.46 -25.18
C ARG A 27 6.88 -29.65 -25.09
N GLU A 28 7.30 -29.09 -26.22
CA GLU A 28 8.46 -28.21 -26.34
C GLU A 28 8.08 -26.82 -26.89
N PRO A 29 8.78 -25.75 -26.48
CA PRO A 29 9.93 -25.73 -25.56
C PRO A 29 9.53 -25.99 -24.09
N LYS A 30 10.48 -26.50 -23.29
CA LYS A 30 10.24 -26.73 -21.86
C LYS A 30 9.85 -25.42 -21.17
N LEU A 31 8.79 -25.48 -20.37
CA LEU A 31 8.37 -24.36 -19.54
C LEU A 31 9.37 -24.13 -18.40
N ASN A 32 9.41 -22.89 -17.91
CA ASN A 32 10.07 -22.48 -16.70
C ASN A 32 9.42 -23.15 -15.49
N ASP A 33 10.24 -23.56 -14.52
CA ASP A 33 9.77 -24.23 -13.29
C ASP A 33 8.91 -23.31 -12.41
N ASN A 34 9.02 -21.99 -12.60
CA ASN A 34 8.25 -21.01 -11.84
C ASN A 34 6.96 -20.61 -12.57
N VAL A 35 5.81 -21.06 -12.06
CA VAL A 35 4.47 -20.70 -12.58
C VAL A 35 4.22 -19.20 -12.58
N SER A 36 4.82 -18.44 -11.66
CA SER A 36 4.64 -16.98 -11.62
C SER A 36 5.35 -16.24 -12.75
N ALA A 37 6.22 -16.93 -13.51
CA ALA A 37 6.81 -16.43 -14.75
C ALA A 37 5.80 -16.37 -15.90
N TYR A 38 4.57 -16.87 -15.74
CA TYR A 38 3.56 -16.86 -16.78
C TYR A 38 2.37 -15.97 -16.42
N CYS A 39 1.69 -15.45 -17.45
CA CYS A 39 0.40 -14.77 -17.36
C CYS A 39 -0.52 -15.18 -18.51
N LEU A 40 -1.82 -14.95 -18.33
CA LEU A 40 -2.81 -15.12 -19.40
C LEU A 40 -3.11 -13.78 -20.06
N HIS A 41 -3.06 -13.75 -21.38
CA HIS A 41 -3.57 -12.67 -22.20
C HIS A 41 -4.85 -13.10 -22.90
N ILE A 42 -5.65 -12.12 -23.29
CA ILE A 42 -6.74 -12.33 -24.24
C ILE A 42 -6.12 -12.68 -25.59
N ALA A 43 -6.73 -13.62 -26.28
CA ALA A 43 -6.33 -13.99 -27.62
C ALA A 43 -7.56 -14.03 -28.53
N GLU A 44 -7.35 -13.74 -29.80
CA GLU A 44 -8.35 -13.94 -30.84
C GLU A 44 -8.54 -15.45 -31.12
N ASP A 45 -9.59 -15.79 -31.86
CA ASP A 45 -9.95 -17.18 -32.16
C ASP A 45 -8.91 -17.92 -33.03
N ASP A 46 -8.04 -17.17 -33.71
CA ASP A 46 -6.90 -17.70 -34.47
C ASP A 46 -5.65 -17.96 -33.58
N GLY A 47 -5.69 -17.54 -32.32
CA GLY A 47 -4.62 -17.67 -31.34
C GLY A 47 -3.65 -16.51 -31.29
N GLU A 48 -3.86 -15.42 -32.06
CA GLU A 48 -3.09 -14.20 -31.90
C GLU A 48 -3.40 -13.51 -30.57
N VAL A 49 -2.35 -13.03 -29.90
CA VAL A 49 -2.49 -12.34 -28.62
C VAL A 49 -3.00 -10.93 -28.86
N ASP A 50 -4.11 -10.56 -28.22
CA ASP A 50 -4.62 -9.20 -28.26
C ASP A 50 -3.76 -8.31 -27.35
N THR A 51 -2.93 -7.49 -27.99
CA THR A 51 -1.98 -6.61 -27.31
C THR A 51 -2.61 -5.32 -26.76
N ASP A 52 -3.87 -5.02 -27.11
CA ASP A 52 -4.56 -3.83 -26.60
C ASP A 52 -5.02 -4.02 -25.14
N PHE A 53 -5.07 -5.27 -24.68
CA PHE A 53 -5.45 -5.60 -23.31
C PHE A 53 -4.26 -6.03 -22.44
N PRO A 54 -4.26 -5.62 -21.15
CA PRO A 54 -3.26 -6.09 -20.20
C PRO A 54 -3.45 -7.58 -19.87
N PRO A 55 -2.42 -8.25 -19.33
CA PRO A 55 -2.58 -9.61 -18.80
C PRO A 55 -3.62 -9.65 -17.67
N LEU A 56 -4.32 -10.78 -17.56
CA LEU A 56 -5.29 -11.03 -16.50
C LEU A 56 -4.59 -11.10 -15.12
N ASP A 57 -5.23 -10.52 -14.09
CA ASP A 57 -4.73 -10.61 -12.71
C ASP A 57 -4.86 -12.05 -12.17
N SER A 58 -3.74 -12.61 -11.74
CA SER A 58 -3.62 -13.96 -11.17
C SER A 58 -4.54 -14.23 -9.97
N ASN A 59 -4.85 -13.20 -9.17
CA ASN A 59 -5.64 -13.34 -7.94
C ASN A 59 -7.15 -13.28 -8.17
N GLU A 60 -7.58 -12.79 -9.33
CA GLU A 60 -8.99 -12.59 -9.65
C GLU A 60 -9.65 -13.89 -10.13
N PRO A 61 -10.97 -14.06 -9.90
CA PRO A 61 -11.73 -15.17 -10.46
C PRO A 61 -11.78 -15.12 -12.00
N ILE A 62 -11.54 -16.25 -12.66
CA ILE A 62 -11.47 -16.30 -14.13
C ILE A 62 -12.79 -15.90 -14.81
N HIS A 63 -13.92 -16.21 -14.19
CA HIS A 63 -15.24 -15.93 -14.75
C HIS A 63 -15.54 -14.43 -14.89
N LYS A 64 -14.81 -13.56 -14.19
CA LYS A 64 -14.96 -12.10 -14.23
C LYS A 64 -14.63 -11.54 -15.62
N PHE A 65 -13.72 -12.18 -16.34
CA PHE A 65 -13.20 -11.67 -17.60
C PHE A 65 -14.09 -12.05 -18.79
N GLY A 66 -14.81 -13.17 -18.73
CA GLY A 66 -15.81 -13.55 -19.75
C GLY A 66 -15.23 -13.91 -21.13
N PHE A 67 -13.91 -13.96 -21.31
CA PHE A 67 -13.27 -14.36 -22.55
C PHE A 67 -13.13 -15.88 -22.64
N SER A 68 -13.42 -16.44 -23.82
CA SER A 68 -13.31 -17.88 -24.09
C SER A 68 -11.92 -18.30 -24.58
N THR A 69 -11.18 -17.38 -25.19
CA THR A 69 -9.91 -17.64 -25.85
C THR A 69 -8.81 -16.85 -25.15
N LEU A 70 -7.81 -17.55 -24.62
CA LEU A 70 -6.73 -17.00 -23.81
C LEU A 70 -5.40 -17.61 -24.25
N ALA A 71 -4.34 -16.81 -24.19
CA ALA A 71 -2.98 -17.24 -24.46
C ALA A 71 -2.13 -17.25 -23.19
N LEU A 72 -1.41 -18.35 -22.96
CA LEU A 72 -0.35 -18.40 -21.96
C LEU A 72 0.90 -17.73 -22.51
N VAL A 73 1.35 -16.67 -21.85
CA VAL A 73 2.52 -15.89 -22.26
C VAL A 73 3.55 -15.93 -21.14
N GLU A 74 4.80 -16.22 -21.48
CA GLU A 74 5.93 -16.07 -20.55
C GLU A 74 6.19 -14.58 -20.34
N LYS A 75 6.15 -14.13 -19.09
CA LYS A 75 6.63 -12.81 -18.70
C LYS A 75 8.12 -12.81 -18.99
N TYR A 76 8.60 -11.84 -19.75
CA TYR A 76 10.03 -11.65 -19.98
C TYR A 76 10.79 -11.56 -18.65
N SER A 77 11.30 -12.69 -18.17
CA SER A 77 12.15 -12.74 -17.00
C SER A 77 13.56 -12.49 -17.49
N SER A 78 13.97 -11.22 -17.50
CA SER A 78 15.39 -10.93 -17.65
C SER A 78 16.14 -11.67 -16.53
N PRO A 79 17.16 -12.50 -16.84
CA PRO A 79 17.91 -13.22 -15.83
C PRO A 79 18.69 -12.19 -15.00
N GLY A 80 18.11 -11.78 -13.87
CA GLY A 80 18.64 -10.72 -13.00
C GLY A 80 17.63 -9.69 -12.53
N LEU A 81 16.38 -9.69 -13.02
CA LEU A 81 15.34 -8.80 -12.52
C LEU A 81 14.24 -9.64 -11.87
N THR A 82 14.38 -9.85 -10.56
CA THR A 82 13.21 -9.95 -9.67
C THR A 82 12.15 -9.03 -10.23
N SER A 83 10.93 -9.53 -10.46
CA SER A 83 9.78 -8.67 -10.71
C SER A 83 9.92 -7.49 -9.76
N LYS A 84 10.21 -6.29 -10.28
CA LYS A 84 10.13 -5.11 -9.44
C LYS A 84 8.65 -5.01 -9.15
N GLU A 85 8.20 -5.71 -8.12
CA GLU A 85 6.99 -5.35 -7.41
C GLU A 85 7.17 -3.88 -7.13
N SER A 86 6.47 -3.07 -7.90
CA SER A 86 6.41 -1.65 -7.70
C SER A 86 5.64 -1.47 -6.40
N LEU A 87 6.38 -1.47 -5.30
CA LEU A 87 5.84 -1.20 -3.99
C LEU A 87 5.41 0.27 -3.99
N PHE A 88 4.12 0.52 -3.80
CA PHE A 88 3.58 1.86 -3.67
C PHE A 88 3.14 2.09 -2.24
N VAL A 89 3.61 3.17 -1.66
CA VAL A 89 3.13 3.66 -0.36
C VAL A 89 2.07 4.70 -0.61
N ARG A 90 0.86 4.45 -0.09
CA ARG A 90 -0.26 5.39 -0.10
C ARG A 90 -0.19 6.27 1.13
N ILE A 91 -0.04 7.57 0.92
CA ILE A 91 -0.09 8.59 1.97
C ILE A 91 -1.49 9.22 1.92
N ASN A 92 -2.31 8.99 2.94
CA ASN A 92 -3.59 9.68 3.09
C ASN A 92 -3.37 11.06 3.73
N ALA A 93 -3.95 12.09 3.15
CA ALA A 93 -3.97 13.46 3.64
C ALA A 93 -5.43 13.96 3.69
N ALA A 94 -5.66 15.10 4.35
CA ALA A 94 -7.01 15.64 4.56
C ALA A 94 -7.83 15.85 3.26
N HIS A 95 -7.15 16.05 2.12
CA HIS A 95 -7.79 16.33 0.82
C HIS A 95 -7.57 15.21 -0.22
N GLY A 96 -7.15 14.00 0.18
CA GLY A 96 -6.96 12.89 -0.75
C GLY A 96 -5.76 12.01 -0.40
N PHE A 97 -5.19 11.33 -1.39
CA PHE A 97 -4.04 10.45 -1.18
C PHE A 97 -2.94 10.64 -2.23
N SER A 98 -1.70 10.36 -1.85
CA SER A 98 -0.54 10.36 -2.74
C SER A 98 0.08 8.96 -2.80
N LEU A 99 0.42 8.47 -4.00
CA LEU A 99 1.16 7.22 -4.18
C LEU A 99 2.65 7.50 -4.43
N ILE A 100 3.51 6.92 -3.59
CA ILE A 100 4.97 7.00 -3.72
C ILE A 100 5.53 5.63 -4.02
N GLN A 101 6.22 5.52 -5.16
CA GLN A 101 6.95 4.30 -5.50
C GLN A 101 8.20 4.16 -4.62
N VAL A 102 8.37 2.98 -4.04
CA VAL A 102 9.52 2.59 -3.23
C VAL A 102 10.18 1.35 -3.82
N ASP A 103 11.47 1.23 -3.59
CA ASP A 103 12.29 0.23 -4.26
C ASP A 103 12.27 -1.13 -3.54
N ASN A 104 11.98 -1.13 -2.23
CA ASN A 104 11.84 -2.32 -1.39
C ASN A 104 11.14 -1.98 -0.06
N THR A 105 10.84 -3.00 0.73
CA THR A 105 10.16 -2.92 2.04
C THR A 105 11.05 -2.44 3.20
N LYS A 106 12.36 -2.25 2.99
CA LYS A 106 13.28 -1.70 4.02
C LYS A 106 13.31 -0.17 4.04
N VAL A 107 12.56 0.48 3.13
CA VAL A 107 12.42 1.93 3.10
C VAL A 107 11.82 2.42 4.42
N THR A 108 12.41 3.46 5.01
CA THR A 108 11.88 4.03 6.26
C THR A 108 10.78 5.05 5.97
N MET A 109 9.91 5.29 6.96
CA MET A 109 8.88 6.32 6.85
C MET A 109 9.48 7.72 6.62
N LYS A 110 10.66 7.99 7.18
CA LYS A 110 11.43 9.21 6.94
C LYS A 110 11.82 9.37 5.47
N GLU A 111 12.29 8.31 4.82
CA GLU A 111 12.66 8.32 3.40
C GLU A 111 11.43 8.52 2.50
N ILE A 112 10.32 7.87 2.82
CA ILE A 112 9.03 8.04 2.13
C ILE A 112 8.57 9.51 2.22
N LEU A 113 8.65 10.10 3.41
CA LEU A 113 8.24 11.47 3.67
C LEU A 113 9.13 12.49 2.96
N LEU A 114 10.45 12.28 2.93
CA LEU A 114 11.37 13.10 2.14
C LEU A 114 11.07 13.01 0.63
N LYS A 115 10.77 11.82 0.10
CA LYS A 115 10.31 11.63 -1.28
C LYS A 115 9.00 12.40 -1.54
N ALA A 116 8.06 12.39 -0.59
CA ALA A 116 6.78 13.11 -0.69
C ALA A 116 6.99 14.63 -0.78
N VAL A 117 7.81 15.18 0.11
CA VAL A 117 8.08 16.63 0.20
C VAL A 117 8.89 17.11 -1.00
N LYS A 118 9.88 16.34 -1.47
CA LYS A 118 10.69 16.68 -2.66
C LYS A 118 9.82 16.75 -3.92
N ARG A 119 8.88 15.81 -4.09
CA ARG A 119 7.95 15.81 -5.24
C ARG A 119 7.08 17.07 -5.27
N ARG A 120 6.75 17.65 -4.11
CA ARG A 120 5.96 18.90 -4.00
C ARG A 120 6.78 20.19 -4.19
N LYS A 121 8.08 20.20 -3.84
CA LYS A 121 8.97 21.37 -4.10
C LYS A 121 9.39 21.53 -5.57
N GLY A 122 9.28 20.48 -6.39
CA GLY A 122 9.66 20.52 -7.81
C GLY A 122 8.59 21.06 -8.76
N SER A 123 7.34 21.23 -8.31
CA SER A 123 6.19 21.58 -9.18
C SER A 123 5.97 23.09 -9.37
N GLN A 124 7.03 23.90 -9.25
CA GLN A 124 7.02 25.33 -9.62
C GLN A 124 8.15 25.66 -10.59
N LYS A 125 8.32 24.88 -11.66
CA LYS A 125 8.88 25.35 -12.94
C LYS A 125 8.78 24.23 -13.95
N ILE A 126 7.95 24.43 -14.98
CA ILE A 126 8.16 24.13 -16.40
C ILE A 126 6.78 24.04 -17.04
N SER A 127 6.40 25.16 -17.68
CA SER A 127 5.47 25.18 -18.80
C SER A 127 6.13 24.51 -20.01
N GLY A 128 5.41 23.64 -20.73
CA GLY A 128 5.84 23.15 -22.04
C GLY A 128 5.33 21.76 -22.46
N SER A 129 4.06 21.69 -22.85
CA SER A 129 3.47 20.88 -23.93
C SER A 129 4.02 19.46 -24.27
N ARG A 130 3.25 18.41 -23.92
CA ARG A 130 2.43 17.58 -24.84
C ARG A 130 1.75 16.43 -24.08
N ALA A 131 0.50 16.17 -24.46
CA ALA A 131 -0.53 15.35 -23.79
C ALA A 131 -0.21 13.84 -23.71
N ASP A 132 -0.59 13.17 -22.61
CA ASP A 132 -1.85 12.41 -22.54
C ASP A 132 -2.25 12.11 -21.08
N GLY A 133 -3.55 12.14 -20.79
CA GLY A 133 -4.09 12.57 -19.50
C GLY A 133 -4.35 11.52 -18.41
N VAL A 134 -4.28 11.98 -17.15
CA VAL A 134 -5.10 11.52 -16.02
C VAL A 134 -5.47 12.75 -15.21
N PHE A 135 -6.75 12.88 -14.88
CA PHE A 135 -7.38 14.03 -14.21
C PHE A 135 -6.62 14.47 -12.95
N GLU A 136 -5.98 15.65 -13.00
CA GLU A 136 -5.60 16.41 -11.81
C GLU A 136 -6.79 17.31 -11.46
N GLU A 137 -7.56 16.91 -10.45
CA GLU A 137 -8.47 17.82 -9.77
C GLU A 137 -7.59 18.73 -8.89
N ASP A 138 -7.26 19.89 -9.45
CA ASP A 138 -6.40 20.92 -8.85
C ASP A 138 -7.08 21.48 -7.59
N SER A 139 -6.94 20.74 -6.49
CA SER A 139 -7.45 21.11 -5.19
C SER A 139 -6.52 22.17 -4.62
N GLN A 140 -6.95 23.43 -4.70
CA GLN A 140 -6.27 24.59 -4.14
C GLN A 140 -5.94 24.33 -2.66
N ILE A 141 -4.69 23.93 -2.38
CA ILE A 141 -4.25 23.56 -1.03
C ILE A 141 -4.22 24.82 -0.17
N ASP A 142 -5.00 24.84 0.91
CA ASP A 142 -5.07 25.95 1.85
C ASP A 142 -3.70 26.23 2.51
N ILE A 143 -3.41 27.51 2.75
CA ILE A 143 -2.16 27.98 3.37
C ILE A 143 -1.97 27.35 4.76
N ALA A 144 -3.05 27.10 5.50
CA ALA A 144 -3.02 26.40 6.77
C ALA A 144 -2.52 24.95 6.63
N THR A 145 -2.97 24.26 5.59
CA THR A 145 -2.53 22.88 5.28
C THR A 145 -1.05 22.85 4.90
N VAL A 146 -0.54 23.86 4.17
CA VAL A 146 0.90 23.96 3.85
C VAL A 146 1.74 24.17 5.11
N GLN A 147 1.28 25.02 6.03
CA GLN A 147 1.95 25.27 7.30
C GLN A 147 1.96 24.02 8.19
N ASP A 148 0.87 23.25 8.20
CA ASP A 148 0.78 21.99 8.95
C ASP A 148 1.72 20.92 8.38
N MET A 149 1.83 20.81 7.04
CA MET A 149 2.81 19.93 6.39
C MET A 149 4.25 20.29 6.74
N LEU A 150 4.60 21.58 6.72
CA LEU A 150 5.95 22.06 7.06
C LEU A 150 6.28 21.86 8.54
N SER A 151 5.26 21.89 9.41
CA SER A 151 5.45 21.74 10.84
C SER A 151 5.23 20.32 11.37
N SER A 152 4.78 19.38 10.53
CA SER A 152 4.40 18.00 10.87
C SER A 152 5.43 17.19 11.67
N HIS A 153 6.73 17.47 11.54
CA HIS A 153 7.79 16.77 12.25
C HIS A 153 8.21 17.45 13.56
N HIS A 154 7.76 18.68 13.80
CA HIS A 154 8.05 19.34 15.06
C HIS A 154 7.33 18.64 16.18
N TYR A 155 7.97 18.63 17.34
CA TYR A 155 7.37 18.09 18.54
C TYR A 155 6.05 18.79 18.84
N LYS A 156 4.98 18.00 18.95
CA LYS A 156 3.66 18.44 19.42
C LYS A 156 3.16 17.42 20.44
N SER A 157 2.51 17.93 21.49
CA SER A 157 1.95 17.08 22.55
C SER A 157 0.44 17.24 22.67
N PHE A 158 -0.23 16.15 23.01
CA PHE A 158 -1.67 16.04 23.11
C PHE A 158 -2.05 15.37 24.42
N LYS A 159 -3.07 15.88 25.10
CA LYS A 159 -3.68 15.18 26.23
C LYS A 159 -4.78 14.28 25.68
N VAL A 160 -4.61 12.98 25.81
CA VAL A 160 -5.50 11.97 25.22
C VAL A 160 -5.81 10.87 26.23
N SER A 161 -6.88 10.13 25.99
CA SER A 161 -7.25 8.96 26.78
C SER A 161 -6.71 7.68 26.13
N MET A 162 -5.79 6.99 26.81
CA MET A 162 -5.27 5.69 26.39
C MET A 162 -6.20 4.57 26.84
N ILE A 163 -6.63 3.71 25.92
CA ILE A 163 -7.53 2.58 26.20
C ILE A 163 -6.72 1.36 26.67
N HIS A 164 -7.06 0.79 27.83
CA HIS A 164 -6.43 -0.40 28.40
C HIS A 164 -7.32 -1.63 28.25
N ARG A 165 -6.86 -2.63 27.47
CA ARG A 165 -7.54 -3.93 27.27
C ARG A 165 -9.05 -3.81 27.02
N LEU A 166 -9.49 -2.72 26.39
CA LEU A 166 -10.91 -2.38 26.12
C LEU A 166 -11.82 -2.29 27.36
N ARG A 167 -11.26 -2.03 28.56
CA ARG A 167 -12.05 -2.01 29.82
C ARG A 167 -12.10 -0.65 30.49
N PHE A 168 -11.02 0.13 30.43
CA PHE A 168 -10.95 1.46 31.03
C PHE A 168 -9.95 2.33 30.26
N THR A 169 -10.03 3.64 30.48
CA THR A 169 -9.12 4.62 29.90
C THR A 169 -8.27 5.29 30.98
N THR A 170 -7.08 5.76 30.61
CA THR A 170 -6.23 6.61 31.45
C THR A 170 -5.77 7.84 30.67
N ASP A 171 -5.64 8.97 31.35
CA ASP A 171 -5.11 10.17 30.73
C ASP A 171 -3.58 10.07 30.56
N VAL A 172 -3.13 10.31 29.34
CA VAL A 172 -1.73 10.33 28.95
C VAL A 172 -1.42 11.61 28.18
N GLN A 173 -0.17 12.05 28.27
CA GLN A 173 0.40 13.03 27.36
C GLN A 173 1.09 12.26 26.23
N LEU A 174 0.54 12.38 25.02
CA LEU A 174 1.08 11.82 23.79
C LEU A 174 1.95 12.88 23.09
N GLY A 175 3.26 12.67 23.08
CA GLY A 175 4.22 13.49 22.33
C GLY A 175 4.55 12.86 20.98
N ILE A 176 4.51 13.63 19.90
CA ILE A 176 4.82 13.16 18.55
C ILE A 176 5.84 14.14 17.94
N SER A 177 6.95 13.60 17.44
CA SER A 177 7.90 14.33 16.59
C SER A 177 8.34 13.45 15.41
N GLY A 178 9.15 14.01 14.51
CA GLY A 178 9.78 13.23 13.44
C GLY A 178 10.74 12.12 13.91
N ASP A 179 11.18 12.16 15.17
CA ASP A 179 12.18 11.22 15.71
C ASP A 179 11.54 10.13 16.59
N LYS A 180 10.45 10.43 17.30
CA LYS A 180 9.83 9.48 18.25
C LYS A 180 8.39 9.83 18.59
N VAL A 181 7.69 8.82 19.10
CA VAL A 181 6.40 8.94 19.79
C VAL A 181 6.59 8.59 21.26
N GLU A 182 6.13 9.47 22.14
CA GLU A 182 6.23 9.36 23.59
C GLU A 182 4.84 9.31 24.23
N ILE A 183 4.68 8.44 25.23
CA ILE A 183 3.43 8.31 25.99
C ILE A 183 3.77 8.39 27.48
N ASP A 184 3.44 9.52 28.08
CA ASP A 184 3.66 9.80 29.49
C ASP A 184 2.34 9.74 30.27
N PRO A 185 2.22 8.91 31.32
CA PRO A 185 1.03 8.90 32.15
C PRO A 185 0.88 10.23 32.90
N VAL A 186 -0.31 10.83 32.82
CA VAL A 186 -0.60 12.06 33.57
C VAL A 186 -0.84 11.68 35.04
N THR A 187 0.16 11.87 35.88
CA THR A 187 0.00 11.65 37.33
C THR A 187 -0.80 12.79 37.94
N ASN A 188 -2.00 12.47 38.44
CA ASN A 188 -2.79 13.44 39.18
C ASN A 188 -2.19 13.59 40.59
N GLN A 189 -1.46 14.69 40.83
CA GLN A 189 -0.67 14.94 42.05
C GLN A 189 -1.49 15.01 43.36
N LYS A 190 -2.80 14.78 43.34
CA LYS A 190 -3.69 14.94 44.51
C LYS A 190 -4.11 13.65 45.21
N ALA A 191 -3.73 12.46 44.73
CA ALA A 191 -4.12 11.20 45.36
C ALA A 191 -2.92 10.46 45.99
N SER A 192 -2.81 10.56 47.32
CA SER A 192 -1.97 9.69 48.15
C SER A 192 -2.53 8.27 48.12
N THR A 193 -2.11 7.43 47.17
CA THR A 193 -2.49 6.00 47.19
C THR A 193 -1.30 5.11 46.80
N LYS A 194 -0.74 4.46 47.82
CA LYS A 194 0.42 3.56 47.80
C LYS A 194 0.20 2.21 47.05
N PHE A 195 -0.83 2.09 46.22
CA PHE A 195 -1.19 0.82 45.55
C PHE A 195 -1.74 1.01 44.13
N TRP A 196 -1.06 1.81 43.31
CA TRP A 196 -1.36 1.89 41.88
C TRP A 196 -0.19 1.41 41.03
N ILE A 197 -0.52 0.62 40.00
CA ILE A 197 0.39 0.18 38.96
C ILE A 197 0.92 1.44 38.29
N LYS A 198 2.14 1.86 38.66
CA LYS A 198 2.83 2.96 38.00
C LYS A 198 3.09 2.55 36.57
N GLN A 199 2.30 3.05 35.63
CA GLN A 199 2.64 2.91 34.23
C GLN A 199 3.99 3.58 33.98
N LYS A 200 4.88 2.88 33.28
CA LYS A 200 6.14 3.45 32.84
C LYS A 200 5.88 4.28 31.58
N PRO A 201 6.56 5.43 31.43
CA PRO A 201 6.63 6.12 30.15
C PRO A 201 7.03 5.18 29.02
N ILE A 202 6.44 5.38 27.85
CA ILE A 202 6.76 4.65 26.63
C ILE A 202 7.43 5.63 25.67
N SER A 203 8.53 5.21 25.04
CA SER A 203 9.20 5.94 23.97
C SER A 203 9.42 4.97 22.82
N ILE A 204 8.86 5.30 21.66
CA ILE A 204 8.93 4.51 20.43
C ILE A 204 9.66 5.35 19.39
N ASP A 205 10.76 4.84 18.86
CA ASP A 205 11.46 5.48 17.74
C ASP A 205 10.53 5.52 16.52
N SER A 206 10.51 6.65 15.79
CA SER A 206 9.62 6.83 14.64
C SER A 206 9.89 5.80 13.54
N ASP A 207 11.12 5.28 13.43
CA ASP A 207 11.49 4.22 12.48
C ASP A 207 10.85 2.86 12.81
N LEU A 208 10.31 2.69 14.02
CA LEU A 208 9.61 1.48 14.46
C LEU A 208 8.08 1.55 14.28
N LEU A 209 7.55 2.70 13.83
CA LEU A 209 6.11 2.86 13.59
C LEU A 209 5.71 2.21 12.26
N CYS A 210 4.79 1.25 12.32
CA CYS A 210 4.34 0.53 11.12
C CYS A 210 3.08 1.14 10.49
N ALA A 211 2.12 1.58 11.30
CA ALA A 211 0.83 2.11 10.86
C ALA A 211 0.20 3.01 11.92
N CYS A 212 -0.69 3.91 11.50
CA CYS A 212 -1.52 4.75 12.36
C CYS A 212 -2.85 4.97 11.65
N ASP A 213 -3.92 4.41 12.21
CA ASP A 213 -5.25 4.36 11.57
C ASP A 213 -6.32 4.89 12.52
N LEU A 214 -7.36 5.51 11.93
CA LEU A 214 -8.58 5.86 12.65
C LEU A 214 -9.38 4.58 12.90
N ALA A 215 -9.56 4.21 14.17
CA ALA A 215 -10.29 2.99 14.54
C ALA A 215 -11.82 3.17 14.47
N GLU A 216 -12.34 4.24 15.06
CA GLU A 216 -13.76 4.59 15.10
C GLU A 216 -13.88 6.10 15.28
N GLU A 217 -14.77 6.74 14.53
CA GLU A 217 -15.10 8.16 14.70
C GLU A 217 -16.40 8.27 15.48
N LYS A 218 -16.30 8.73 16.74
CA LYS A 218 -17.49 9.10 17.51
C LYS A 218 -17.86 10.53 17.17
N SER A 219 -19.15 10.76 16.92
CA SER A 219 -19.70 12.10 16.69
C SER A 219 -19.29 13.03 17.84
N PRO A 220 -18.81 14.26 17.54
CA PRO A 220 -18.44 15.21 18.57
C PRO A 220 -19.62 15.43 19.51
N SER A 221 -19.37 15.31 20.82
CA SER A 221 -20.36 15.68 21.82
C SER A 221 -20.59 17.19 21.73
N GLU A 222 -21.81 17.61 21.39
CA GLU A 222 -22.28 19.01 21.45
C GLU A 222 -22.06 19.63 22.83
#